data_AF-A0A351PT55-F1
#
_entry.id   AF-A0A351PT55-F1
#
_cell.length_a   1.000
_cell.length_b   1.000
_cell.length_c   1.000
_cell.angle_alpha   90.00
_cell.angle_beta   90.00
_cell.angle_gamma   90.00
#
_symmetry.space_group_name_H-M   'P 1'
#
loop_
_entity.id
_entity.type
_entity.pdbx_description
1 polymer ?
#
loop_
_entity_poly.entity_id
_entity_poly.type
_entity_poly.pdbx_seq_one_letter_code
_entity_poly.pdbx_strand_id
1 'polypeptide(L)'
;MPIRVQNNLPARAVLEGENIFVMDEDRAVSQDIRALEIIILNIMPLKEDTEVAILRSLSNSPLQTNITLLQIESHVSKNTSASHLNMFYKTFSEIKDKKYDGMIITGAPVEKLKFEEVDYWEELKTIMEWTNTHVTSTLHLCWGAQAG
;
A
#
# COMPACT_ATOMS: atom_id res chain seq x y z
N MET A 1 6.59 13.70 -9.22
CA MET A 1 7.89 14.27 -8.79
C MET A 1 7.82 15.77 -8.95
N PRO A 2 8.38 16.55 -8.03
CA PRO A 2 8.35 18.01 -8.13
C PRO A 2 9.17 18.48 -9.32
N ILE A 3 8.75 19.62 -9.90
CA ILE A 3 9.42 20.22 -11.04
C ILE A 3 10.61 21.01 -10.49
N ARG A 4 11.81 20.73 -11.00
CA ARG A 4 13.02 21.50 -10.70
C ARG A 4 12.92 22.84 -11.43
N VAL A 5 13.04 23.94 -10.70
CA VAL A 5 13.11 25.28 -11.28
C VAL A 5 14.31 26.02 -10.70
N GLN A 6 14.80 27.02 -11.43
CA GLN A 6 15.82 27.92 -10.89
C GLN A 6 15.26 28.67 -9.67
N ASN A 7 16.10 28.83 -8.64
CA ASN A 7 15.68 29.37 -7.34
C ASN A 7 14.95 30.74 -7.45
N ASN A 8 15.31 31.56 -8.43
CA ASN A 8 14.76 32.91 -8.66
C ASN A 8 13.65 32.99 -9.73
N LEU A 9 13.06 31.86 -10.15
CA LEU A 9 12.02 31.87 -11.18
C LEU A 9 10.71 32.47 -10.63
N PRO A 10 10.18 33.58 -11.19
CA PRO A 10 8.94 34.21 -10.68
C PRO A 10 7.71 33.29 -10.69
N ALA A 11 7.68 32.31 -11.61
CA ALA A 11 6.62 31.31 -11.69
C ALA A 11 6.52 30.41 -10.45
N ARG A 12 7.58 30.34 -9.62
CA ARG A 12 7.58 29.55 -8.39
C ARG A 12 6.47 29.98 -7.44
N ALA A 13 6.34 31.28 -7.18
CA ALA A 13 5.33 31.80 -6.27
C ALA A 13 3.89 31.52 -6.77
N VAL A 14 3.71 31.49 -8.09
CA VAL A 14 2.43 31.12 -8.71
C VAL A 14 2.13 29.63 -8.50
N LEU A 15 3.10 28.77 -8.81
CA LEU A 15 2.95 27.31 -8.68
C LEU A 15 2.77 26.84 -7.23
N GLU A 16 3.52 27.43 -6.28
CA GLU A 16 3.34 27.17 -4.85
C GLU A 16 1.94 27.61 -4.37
N GLY A 17 1.40 28.71 -4.92
CA GLY A 17 0.03 29.16 -4.68
C GLY A 17 -1.05 28.22 -5.23
N GLU A 18 -0.71 27.38 -6.22
CA GLU A 18 -1.59 26.36 -6.81
C GLU A 18 -1.42 24.98 -6.13
N ASN A 19 -0.70 24.90 -5.01
CA ASN A 19 -0.30 23.64 -4.34
C ASN A 19 0.54 22.71 -5.23
N ILE A 20 1.17 23.24 -6.27
CA ILE A 20 2.12 22.50 -7.09
C ILE A 20 3.47 22.56 -6.38
N PHE A 21 3.99 21.40 -5.97
CA PHE A 21 5.25 21.33 -5.24
C PHE A 21 6.43 21.62 -6.17
N VAL A 22 7.09 22.75 -5.94
CA VAL A 22 8.27 23.20 -6.69
C VAL A 22 9.52 23.00 -5.84
N MET A 23 10.60 22.50 -6.43
CA MET A 23 11.84 22.19 -5.70
C MET A 23 13.01 23.04 -6.20
N ASP A 24 13.76 23.61 -5.25
CA ASP A 24 15.04 24.30 -5.49
C ASP A 24 16.10 23.35 -6.06
N GLU A 25 17.00 23.89 -6.88
CA GLU A 25 18.07 23.11 -7.52
C GLU A 25 19.00 22.46 -6.50
N ASP A 26 19.36 23.18 -5.43
CA ASP A 26 20.25 22.69 -4.39
C ASP A 26 19.65 21.50 -3.64
N ARG A 27 18.32 21.53 -3.43
CA ARG A 27 17.58 20.47 -2.74
C ARG A 27 17.40 19.23 -3.63
N ALA A 28 17.21 19.42 -4.94
CA ALA A 28 17.10 18.35 -5.92
C ALA A 28 18.38 17.51 -6.05
N VAL A 29 19.56 18.14 -5.95
CA VAL A 29 20.87 17.46 -6.04
C VAL A 29 21.19 16.65 -4.78
N SER A 30 20.62 17.03 -3.62
CA SER A 30 20.85 16.35 -2.34
C SER A 30 19.93 15.15 -2.08
N GLN A 31 18.94 14.87 -2.95
CA GLN A 31 17.98 13.81 -2.69
C GLN A 31 18.60 12.42 -2.91
N ASP A 32 18.80 11.70 -1.81
CA ASP A 32 18.97 10.24 -1.83
C ASP A 32 17.59 9.58 -1.75
N ILE A 33 16.99 9.31 -2.91
CA ILE A 33 15.64 8.73 -3.00
C ILE A 33 15.76 7.21 -2.82
N ARG A 34 15.53 6.74 -1.60
CA ARG A 34 15.41 5.31 -1.30
C ARG A 34 14.15 4.69 -1.91
N ALA A 35 14.16 3.37 -2.09
CA ALA A 35 12.96 2.61 -2.45
C ALA A 35 11.89 2.72 -1.36
N LEU A 36 10.62 2.79 -1.77
CA LEU A 36 9.45 2.76 -0.89
C LEU A 36 9.06 1.32 -0.57
N GLU A 37 8.79 1.03 0.69
CA GLU A 37 8.32 -0.27 1.16
C GLU A 37 6.78 -0.27 1.22
N ILE A 38 6.13 -1.06 0.36
CA ILE A 38 4.66 -1.10 0.24
C ILE A 38 4.15 -2.51 0.52
N ILE A 39 3.14 -2.61 1.38
CA ILE A 39 2.40 -3.84 1.64
C ILE A 39 1.12 -3.89 0.80
N ILE A 40 0.77 -5.06 0.28
CA ILE A 40 -0.55 -5.35 -0.28
C ILE A 40 -1.18 -6.48 0.54
N LEU A 41 -2.13 -6.16 1.42
CA LEU A 41 -2.99 -7.13 2.07
C LEU A 41 -4.09 -7.55 1.10
N ASN A 42 -3.85 -8.69 0.43
CA ASN A 42 -4.74 -9.17 -0.62
C ASN A 42 -5.77 -10.16 -0.07
N ILE A 43 -6.97 -9.66 0.27
CA ILE A 43 -8.12 -10.45 0.74
C ILE A 43 -9.12 -10.77 -0.39
N MET A 44 -8.73 -10.55 -1.66
CA MET A 44 -9.54 -10.95 -2.81
C MET A 44 -9.45 -12.46 -3.06
N PRO A 45 -10.52 -13.08 -3.61
CA PRO A 45 -10.50 -14.49 -3.98
C PRO A 45 -9.57 -14.77 -5.16
N LEU A 46 -9.55 -13.89 -6.17
CA LEU A 46 -8.68 -14.02 -7.34
C LEU A 46 -7.38 -13.23 -7.09
N LYS A 47 -6.45 -13.84 -6.36
CA LYS A 47 -5.25 -13.16 -5.88
C LYS A 47 -4.33 -12.70 -7.00
N GLU A 48 -3.97 -13.59 -7.92
CA GLU A 48 -3.05 -13.31 -9.03
C GLU A 48 -3.58 -12.18 -9.94
N ASP A 49 -4.88 -12.19 -10.27
CA ASP A 49 -5.49 -11.12 -11.06
C ASP A 49 -5.43 -9.76 -10.33
N THR A 50 -5.69 -9.78 -9.03
CA THR A 50 -5.63 -8.59 -8.17
C THR A 50 -4.20 -8.06 -8.04
N GLU A 51 -3.22 -8.95 -7.90
CA GLU A 51 -1.79 -8.61 -7.89
C GLU A 51 -1.40 -7.88 -9.17
N VAL A 52 -1.73 -8.46 -10.33
CA VAL A 52 -1.44 -7.85 -11.64
C VAL A 52 -2.09 -6.47 -11.78
N ALA A 53 -3.34 -6.32 -11.35
CA ALA A 53 -4.05 -5.05 -11.43
C ALA A 53 -3.39 -3.96 -10.58
N ILE A 54 -3.05 -4.28 -9.32
CA ILE A 54 -2.44 -3.31 -8.40
C ILE A 54 -1.00 -2.98 -8.81
N LEU A 55 -0.19 -4.00 -9.13
CA LEU A 55 1.20 -3.82 -9.53
C LEU A 55 1.33 -3.00 -10.81
N ARG A 56 0.42 -3.18 -11.78
CA ARG A 56 0.37 -2.35 -12.99
C ARG A 56 0.16 -0.88 -12.66
N SER A 57 -0.74 -0.56 -11.73
CA SER A 57 -0.97 0.82 -11.30
C SER A 57 0.25 1.41 -10.57
N LEU A 58 0.88 0.64 -9.68
CA LEU A 58 2.07 1.06 -8.94
C LEU A 58 3.30 1.25 -9.85
N SER A 59 3.39 0.50 -10.95
CA SER A 59 4.51 0.59 -11.91
C SER A 59 4.56 1.91 -12.70
N ASN A 60 3.50 2.72 -12.67
CA ASN A 60 3.43 4.01 -13.38
C ASN A 60 4.06 5.17 -12.59
N SER A 61 5.12 4.91 -11.84
CA SER A 61 5.86 5.89 -11.06
C SER A 61 7.37 5.75 -11.29
N PRO A 62 8.13 6.84 -11.36
CA PRO A 62 9.59 6.79 -11.42
C PRO A 62 10.24 6.38 -10.08
N LEU A 63 9.46 6.26 -9.00
CA LEU A 63 9.96 5.83 -7.69
C LEU A 63 10.12 4.30 -7.65
N GLN A 64 11.25 3.83 -7.11
CA GLN A 64 11.44 2.42 -6.83
C GLN A 64 10.50 1.98 -5.70
N THR A 65 9.79 0.87 -5.88
CA THR A 65 8.86 0.31 -4.89
C THR A 65 9.20 -1.15 -4.63
N ASN A 66 9.37 -1.50 -3.36
CA ASN A 66 9.51 -2.86 -2.87
C ASN A 66 8.15 -3.32 -2.38
N ILE A 67 7.64 -4.41 -2.95
CA ILE A 67 6.29 -4.91 -2.66
C ILE A 67 6.37 -6.13 -1.75
N THR A 68 5.61 -6.10 -0.66
CA THR A 68 5.34 -7.27 0.18
C THR A 68 3.88 -7.67 0.02
N LEU A 69 3.62 -8.87 -0.49
CA LEU A 69 2.27 -9.45 -0.51
C LEU A 69 1.98 -10.06 0.87
N LEU A 70 0.87 -9.65 1.47
CA LEU A 70 0.44 -10.09 2.80
C LEU A 70 -0.85 -10.91 2.68
N GLN A 71 -0.88 -12.06 3.36
CA GLN A 71 -2.07 -12.88 3.52
C GLN A 71 -2.49 -12.92 4.99
N ILE A 72 -3.77 -13.20 5.19
CA ILE A 72 -4.36 -13.50 6.49
C ILE A 72 -3.99 -14.93 6.87
N GLU A 73 -3.45 -15.12 8.07
CA GLU A 73 -3.05 -16.43 8.61
C GLU A 73 -4.27 -17.31 8.92
N SER A 74 -5.32 -16.71 9.45
CA SER A 74 -6.55 -17.41 9.88
C SER A 74 -7.46 -17.84 8.72
N HIS A 75 -7.20 -17.39 7.49
CA HIS A 75 -8.09 -17.63 6.35
C HIS A 75 -7.49 -18.54 5.28
N VAL A 76 -8.23 -19.60 4.92
CA VAL A 76 -7.84 -20.51 3.85
C VAL A 76 -8.33 -19.99 2.51
N SER A 77 -7.38 -19.57 1.67
CA SER A 77 -7.65 -19.15 0.30
C SER A 77 -8.10 -20.33 -0.57
N LYS A 78 -9.30 -20.26 -1.14
CA LYS A 78 -9.90 -21.37 -1.92
C LYS A 78 -9.54 -21.37 -3.40
N ASN A 79 -9.22 -20.21 -3.96
CA ASN A 79 -9.05 -20.00 -5.41
C ASN A 79 -7.60 -19.73 -5.82
N THR A 80 -6.63 -19.99 -4.94
CA THR A 80 -5.20 -19.75 -5.21
C THR A 80 -4.40 -20.95 -4.72
N SER A 81 -3.39 -21.35 -5.50
CA SER A 81 -2.56 -22.50 -5.14
C SER A 81 -1.78 -22.23 -3.85
N ALA A 82 -1.68 -23.25 -2.99
CA ALA A 82 -0.86 -23.15 -1.77
C ALA A 82 0.62 -22.88 -2.10
N SER A 83 1.11 -23.36 -3.25
CA SER A 83 2.47 -23.08 -3.73
C SER A 83 2.70 -21.59 -3.99
N HIS A 84 1.75 -20.89 -4.61
CA HIS A 84 1.85 -19.45 -4.86
C HIS A 84 1.90 -18.67 -3.55
N LEU A 85 0.99 -19.00 -2.63
CA LEU A 85 0.92 -18.35 -1.31
C LEU A 85 2.22 -18.56 -0.52
N ASN A 86 2.69 -19.79 -0.41
CA ASN A 86 3.89 -20.10 0.37
C ASN A 86 5.16 -19.48 -0.20
N MET A 87 5.21 -19.25 -1.52
CA MET A 87 6.40 -18.71 -2.18
C MET A 87 6.45 -17.17 -2.14
N PHE A 88 5.30 -16.50 -2.26
CA PHE A 88 5.25 -15.06 -2.49
C PHE A 88 4.59 -14.26 -1.37
N TYR A 89 3.75 -14.88 -0.54
CA TYR A 89 3.04 -14.19 0.53
C TYR A 89 3.75 -14.35 1.86
N LYS A 90 3.76 -13.25 2.61
CA LYS A 90 4.11 -13.24 4.02
C LYS A 90 2.86 -13.20 4.86
N THR A 91 3.04 -13.46 6.14
CA THR A 91 2.01 -13.35 7.14
C THR A 91 2.26 -12.17 8.08
N PHE A 92 1.25 -11.81 8.89
CA PHE A 92 1.36 -10.66 9.80
C PHE A 92 2.49 -10.85 10.80
N SER A 93 2.68 -12.07 11.32
CA SER A 93 3.75 -12.37 12.28
C SER A 93 5.16 -12.13 11.73
N GLU A 94 5.37 -12.20 10.41
CA GLU A 94 6.66 -11.96 9.75
C GLU A 94 6.98 -10.48 9.50
N ILE A 95 5.95 -9.61 9.53
CA ILE A 95 6.09 -8.19 9.16
C ILE A 95 5.88 -7.22 10.32
N LYS A 96 5.26 -7.66 11.42
CA LYS A 96 4.82 -6.82 12.54
C LYS A 96 5.92 -5.96 13.18
N ASP A 97 7.18 -6.40 13.12
CA ASP A 97 8.33 -5.71 13.72
C ASP A 97 9.03 -4.73 12.76
N LYS A 98 8.44 -4.49 11.57
CA LYS A 98 8.97 -3.59 10.53
C LYS A 98 8.05 -2.39 10.32
N LYS A 99 8.60 -1.33 9.72
CA LYS A 99 7.84 -0.14 9.29
C LYS A 99 7.80 -0.04 7.78
N TYR A 100 6.74 0.55 7.26
CA TYR A 100 6.42 0.63 5.83
C TYR A 100 5.96 2.02 5.43
N ASP A 101 6.17 2.37 4.17
CA ASP A 101 5.77 3.66 3.61
C ASP A 101 4.30 3.65 3.19
N GLY A 102 3.83 2.50 2.69
CA GLY A 102 2.47 2.35 2.21
C GLY A 102 1.88 0.99 2.52
N MET A 103 0.56 0.94 2.67
CA MET A 103 -0.19 -0.31 2.68
C MET A 103 -1.47 -0.18 1.87
N ILE A 104 -1.80 -1.22 1.11
CA ILE A 104 -3.07 -1.34 0.40
C ILE A 104 -3.83 -2.51 1.00
N ILE A 105 -5.06 -2.27 1.48
CA ILE A 105 -6.00 -3.30 1.90
C ILE A 105 -7.04 -3.47 0.81
N THR A 106 -7.06 -4.64 0.16
CA THR A 106 -7.98 -4.89 -0.97
C THR A 106 -9.42 -5.12 -0.50
N GLY A 107 -10.35 -5.19 -1.45
CA GLY A 107 -11.74 -5.59 -1.15
C GLY A 107 -11.85 -7.10 -0.90
N ALA A 108 -12.99 -7.51 -0.37
CA ALA A 108 -13.35 -8.91 -0.20
C ALA A 108 -14.84 -9.13 -0.52
N PRO A 109 -15.24 -10.32 -1.02
CA PRO A 109 -16.62 -10.64 -1.37
C PRO A 109 -17.43 -11.04 -0.12
N VAL A 110 -17.37 -10.25 0.95
CA VAL A 110 -17.99 -10.52 2.26
C VAL A 110 -19.00 -9.44 2.68
N GLU A 111 -19.37 -8.55 1.76
CA GLU A 111 -20.27 -7.40 1.96
C GLU A 111 -21.67 -7.72 2.52
N LYS A 112 -22.11 -8.98 2.45
CA LYS A 112 -23.42 -9.43 2.95
C LYS A 112 -23.37 -9.98 4.38
N LEU A 113 -22.18 -10.20 4.92
CA LEU A 113 -21.97 -10.67 6.29
C LEU A 113 -21.84 -9.46 7.21
N LYS A 114 -22.22 -9.62 8.47
CA LYS A 114 -21.78 -8.66 9.49
C LYS A 114 -20.27 -8.78 9.65
N PHE A 115 -19.62 -7.69 10.05
CA PHE A 115 -18.17 -7.67 10.22
C PHE A 115 -17.68 -8.78 11.16
N GLU A 116 -18.36 -8.98 12.29
CA GLU A 116 -18.02 -9.98 13.30
C GLU A 116 -18.28 -11.43 12.84
N GLU A 117 -19.01 -11.61 11.73
CA GLU A 117 -19.26 -12.91 11.11
C GLU A 117 -18.20 -13.26 10.05
N VAL A 118 -17.31 -12.32 9.71
CA VAL A 118 -16.17 -12.58 8.82
C VAL A 118 -15.11 -13.38 9.58
N ASP A 119 -14.70 -14.51 9.03
CA ASP A 119 -13.83 -15.50 9.67
C ASP A 119 -12.45 -14.95 10.09
N TYR A 120 -11.94 -13.95 9.37
CA TYR A 120 -10.68 -13.28 9.68
C TYR A 120 -10.81 -11.89 10.31
N TRP A 121 -12.00 -11.53 10.80
CA TRP A 121 -12.27 -10.17 11.30
C TRP A 121 -11.33 -9.72 12.42
N GLU A 122 -11.09 -10.57 13.41
CA GLU A 122 -10.23 -10.23 14.55
C GLU A 122 -8.77 -10.01 14.14
N GLU A 123 -8.27 -10.80 13.19
CA GLU A 123 -6.93 -10.62 12.62
C GLU A 123 -6.86 -9.32 11.81
N LEU A 124 -7.88 -9.05 10.98
CA LEU A 124 -7.95 -7.81 10.21
C LEU A 124 -7.95 -6.58 11.10
N LYS A 125 -8.74 -6.56 12.19
CA LYS A 125 -8.72 -5.47 13.18
C LYS A 125 -7.33 -5.27 13.78
N THR A 126 -6.64 -6.36 14.10
CA THR A 126 -5.28 -6.30 14.65
C THR A 126 -4.31 -5.67 13.66
N ILE A 127 -4.39 -6.04 12.38
CA ILE A 127 -3.57 -5.48 11.32
C ILE A 127 -3.90 -4.00 11.09
N MET A 128 -5.19 -3.64 11.06
CA MET A 128 -5.65 -2.25 10.88
C MET A 128 -5.20 -1.35 12.03
N GLU A 129 -5.24 -1.82 13.28
CA GLU A 129 -4.70 -1.05 14.41
C GLU A 129 -3.17 -0.90 14.31
N TRP A 130 -2.47 -1.94 13.85
CA TRP A 130 -1.03 -1.90 13.66
C TRP A 130 -0.58 -0.87 12.61
N THR A 131 -1.39 -0.64 11.55
CA THR A 131 -1.03 0.32 10.49
C THR A 131 -0.87 1.74 11.03
N ASN A 132 -1.65 2.13 12.05
CA ASN A 132 -1.62 3.46 12.67
C ASN A 132 -0.24 3.87 13.20
N THR A 133 0.63 2.90 13.50
CA THR A 133 1.95 3.14 14.11
C THR A 133 3.13 2.67 13.25
N HIS A 134 2.87 1.77 12.29
CA HIS A 134 3.92 1.10 11.50
C HIS A 134 3.85 1.41 10.00
N VAL A 135 2.77 2.02 9.52
CA VAL A 135 2.60 2.38 8.10
C VAL A 135 2.36 3.89 7.98
N THR A 136 3.08 4.54 7.07
CA THR A 136 2.93 6.00 6.88
C THR A 136 1.59 6.37 6.23
N SER A 137 1.11 5.57 5.27
CA SER A 137 -0.18 5.78 4.63
C SER A 137 -0.85 4.46 4.25
N THR A 138 -2.14 4.33 4.53
CA THR A 138 -2.92 3.13 4.21
C THR A 138 -4.08 3.47 3.29
N LEU A 139 -4.14 2.81 2.14
CA LEU A 139 -5.22 2.89 1.17
C LEU A 139 -6.16 1.68 1.33
N HIS A 140 -7.42 1.96 1.60
CA HIS A 140 -8.46 0.96 1.72
C HIS A 140 -9.32 0.90 0.45
N LEU A 141 -9.51 -0.29 -0.12
CA LEU A 141 -10.27 -0.48 -1.36
C LEU A 141 -11.60 -1.21 -1.12
N CYS A 142 -12.70 -0.68 -1.67
CA CYS A 142 -14.03 -1.31 -1.64
C CYS A 142 -14.45 -1.70 -0.21
N TRP A 143 -14.73 -2.98 0.06
CA TRP A 143 -15.06 -3.47 1.40
C TRP A 143 -13.97 -3.18 2.43
N GLY A 144 -12.70 -3.15 2.03
CA GLY A 144 -11.61 -2.72 2.92
C GLY A 144 -11.81 -1.30 3.46
N ALA A 145 -12.49 -0.42 2.72
CA ALA A 145 -12.83 0.94 3.17
C ALA A 145 -14.11 1.01 4.02
N GLN A 146 -14.89 -0.07 4.05
CA GLN A 146 -15.99 -0.22 5.02
C GLN A 146 -15.48 -0.80 6.34
N ALA A 147 -14.43 -1.63 6.27
CA ALA A 147 -13.83 -2.30 7.41
C ALA A 147 -12.88 -1.40 8.23
N GLY A 148 -12.08 -0.57 7.55
CA GLY A 148 -11.11 0.36 8.16
C GLY A 148 -11.65 1.78 8.29
#